data_AF-A0A4Y6Q273-F1
#
_entry.id   AF-A0A4Y6Q273-F1
#
_cell.length_a   1.000
_cell.length_b   1.000
_cell.length_c   1.000
_cell.angle_alpha   90.00
_cell.angle_beta   90.00
_cell.angle_gamma   90.00
#
_symmetry.space_group_name_H-M   'P 1'
#
loop_
_entity.id
_entity.type
_entity.pdbx_description
1 polymer ?
#
loop_
_entity_poly.entity_id
_entity_poly.type
_entity_poly.pdbx_seq_one_letter_code
_entity_poly.pdbx_strand_id
1 'polypeptide(L)'
;MQKTMVLALAALSFCVSSACVSPSQAVKDRATFDFDCPKDQIEVIELGTLTYGAKGCNKRATYIYDNGKAIMNSDAENERAE
;
A
#
# COMPACT_ATOMS: atom_id res chain seq x y z
N MET A 1 45.99 8.03 33.45
CA MET A 1 44.97 8.21 34.50
C MET A 1 43.79 8.96 33.88
N GLN A 2 42.62 8.30 33.86
CA GLN A 2 41.39 8.62 33.13
C GLN A 2 40.89 10.05 33.37
N LYS A 3 40.66 10.80 32.28
CA LYS A 3 39.78 11.97 32.26
C LYS A 3 38.42 11.53 31.73
N THR A 4 37.42 11.73 32.57
CA THR A 4 35.97 11.58 32.34
C THR A 4 35.55 12.01 30.94
N MET A 5 35.03 11.07 30.15
CA MET A 5 34.39 11.35 28.88
C MET A 5 32.95 10.82 28.95
N VAL A 6 32.03 11.75 28.76
CA VAL A 6 30.60 11.70 29.07
C VAL A 6 29.90 10.55 28.33
N LEU A 7 29.21 9.69 29.07
CA LEU A 7 28.16 8.83 28.52
C LEU A 7 27.00 9.71 28.05
N ALA A 8 26.94 10.00 26.75
CA ALA A 8 25.74 10.54 26.15
C ALA A 8 24.75 9.38 25.94
N LEU A 9 23.77 9.24 26.83
CA LEU A 9 22.57 8.45 26.59
C LEU A 9 21.82 9.09 25.41
N ALA A 10 22.12 8.64 24.19
CA ALA A 10 21.25 8.86 23.06
C ALA A 10 20.03 7.95 23.25
N ALA A 11 19.01 8.47 23.93
CA ALA A 11 17.67 7.91 23.89
C ALA A 11 17.17 8.03 22.44
N LEU A 12 17.51 7.05 21.60
CA LEU A 12 16.84 6.84 20.32
C LEU A 12 15.40 6.46 20.66
N SER A 13 14.55 7.48 20.77
CA SER A 13 13.11 7.33 20.69
C SER A 13 12.79 6.72 19.33
N PHE A 14 12.77 5.41 19.28
CA PHE A 14 12.28 4.63 18.16
C PHE A 14 10.77 4.88 18.13
N CYS A 15 10.35 5.94 17.42
CA CYS A 15 8.95 6.09 17.04
C CYS A 15 8.61 4.89 16.15
N VAL A 16 8.03 3.87 16.76
CA VAL A 16 7.33 2.80 16.06
C VAL A 16 6.16 3.49 15.37
N SER A 17 6.38 3.92 14.14
CA SER A 17 5.33 4.46 13.29
C SER A 17 4.43 3.30 12.90
N SER A 18 3.27 3.23 13.55
CA SER A 18 2.15 2.41 13.10
C SER A 18 1.83 2.84 11.67
N ALA A 19 2.28 2.06 10.69
CA ALA A 19 2.00 2.32 9.29
C ALA A 19 0.52 1.99 9.04
N CYS A 20 -0.35 2.99 9.18
CA CYS A 20 -1.72 2.90 8.70
C CYS A 20 -1.66 2.74 7.17
N VAL A 21 -1.99 1.55 6.67
CA VAL A 21 -2.11 1.32 5.22
C VAL A 21 -3.43 1.95 4.77
N SER A 22 -3.34 2.95 3.89
CA SER A 22 -4.54 3.53 3.28
C SER A 22 -5.08 2.61 2.18
N PRO A 23 -6.39 2.66 1.87
CA PRO A 23 -6.98 1.88 0.79
C PRO A 23 -6.25 2.07 -0.56
N SER A 24 -5.96 3.33 -0.91
CA SER A 24 -5.22 3.66 -2.13
C SER A 24 -3.81 3.05 -2.13
N GLN A 25 -3.18 2.93 -0.96
CA GLN A 25 -1.86 2.31 -0.83
C GLN A 25 -1.95 0.79 -1.08
N ALA A 26 -2.94 0.11 -0.50
CA ALA A 26 -3.18 -1.31 -0.76
C ALA A 26 -3.47 -1.60 -2.24
N VAL A 27 -4.28 -0.75 -2.90
CA VAL A 27 -4.56 -0.85 -4.34
C VAL A 27 -3.29 -0.65 -5.16
N LYS A 28 -2.47 0.35 -4.80
CA LYS A 28 -1.21 0.64 -5.49
C LYS A 28 -0.21 -0.50 -5.37
N ASP A 29 -0.11 -1.12 -4.19
CA ASP A 29 0.75 -2.27 -3.96
C ASP A 29 0.30 -3.50 -4.74
N ARG A 30 -1.01 -3.77 -4.76
CA ARG A 30 -1.56 -4.87 -5.56
C ARG A 30 -1.36 -4.64 -7.06
N ALA A 31 -1.65 -3.44 -7.55
CA ALA A 31 -1.49 -3.09 -8.97
C ALA A 31 -0.03 -3.13 -9.44
N THR A 32 0.93 -2.84 -8.56
CA THR A 32 2.38 -2.98 -8.86
C THR A 32 2.70 -4.41 -9.29
N PHE A 33 2.17 -5.40 -8.56
CA PHE A 33 2.34 -6.82 -8.88
C PHE A 33 1.52 -7.23 -10.12
N ASP A 34 0.22 -6.93 -10.13
CA ASP A 34 -0.68 -7.36 -11.21
C ASP A 34 -0.28 -6.78 -12.58
N PHE A 35 0.30 -5.58 -12.59
CA PHE A 35 0.71 -4.91 -13.82
C PHE A 35 2.17 -5.18 -14.19
N ASP A 36 2.97 -5.79 -13.32
CA ASP A 36 4.43 -5.85 -13.41
C ASP A 36 5.01 -4.46 -13.71
N CYS A 37 4.63 -3.49 -12.88
CA CYS A 37 4.83 -2.07 -13.14
C CYS A 37 5.37 -1.36 -11.90
N PRO A 38 6.42 -0.52 -12.01
CA PRO A 38 6.96 0.23 -10.89
C PRO A 38 5.89 1.05 -10.18
N LYS A 39 5.93 1.02 -8.84
CA LYS A 39 4.93 1.65 -7.99
C LYS A 39 4.76 3.14 -8.26
N ASP A 40 5.84 3.87 -8.56
CA ASP A 40 5.82 5.28 -8.90
C ASP A 40 5.13 5.59 -10.24
N GLN A 41 5.00 4.60 -11.12
CA GLN A 41 4.28 4.71 -12.41
C GLN A 41 2.81 4.27 -12.32
N ILE A 42 2.34 3.89 -11.13
CA ILE A 42 0.93 3.56 -10.88
C ILE A 42 0.20 4.80 -10.35
N GLU A 43 -0.85 5.21 -11.06
CA GLU A 43 -1.83 6.16 -10.60
C GLU A 43 -3.07 5.41 -10.08
N VAL A 44 -3.51 5.74 -8.87
CA VAL A 44 -4.74 5.21 -8.27
C VAL A 44 -5.79 6.31 -8.23
N ILE A 45 -7.00 5.98 -8.69
CA ILE A 45 -8.14 6.88 -8.83
C ILE A 45 -9.27 6.32 -7.97
N GLU A 46 -9.83 7.13 -7.09
CA GLU A 46 -11.03 6.76 -6.33
C GLU A 46 -12.26 6.84 -7.24
N LEU A 47 -12.99 5.72 -7.35
CA LEU A 47 -14.19 5.61 -8.19
C LEU A 47 -15.48 5.49 -7.36
N GLY A 48 -15.35 5.14 -6.08
CA GLY A 48 -16.43 5.02 -5.11
C GLY A 48 -15.88 4.69 -3.71
N THR A 49 -16.76 4.52 -2.72
CA THR A 49 -16.38 4.37 -1.30
C THR A 49 -15.35 3.28 -1.03
N LEU A 50 -15.42 2.16 -1.76
CA LEU A 50 -14.47 1.04 -1.65
C LEU A 50 -13.95 0.62 -3.04
N THR A 51 -14.16 1.43 -4.07
CA THR A 51 -13.83 1.07 -5.45
C THR A 51 -12.76 2.00 -5.99
N TYR A 52 -11.70 1.43 -6.54
CA TYR A 52 -10.53 2.16 -7.00
C TYR A 52 -10.12 1.70 -8.40
N GLY A 53 -9.85 2.64 -9.28
CA GLY A 53 -9.15 2.38 -10.53
C GLY A 53 -7.64 2.46 -10.32
N ALA A 54 -6.87 1.60 -10.98
CA ALA A 54 -5.43 1.75 -11.10
C ALA A 54 -5.03 1.75 -12.58
N LYS A 55 -4.10 2.64 -12.96
CA LYS A 55 -3.53 2.69 -14.31
C LYS A 55 -2.02 2.93 -14.26
N GLY A 56 -1.29 2.30 -15.17
CA GLY A 56 0.16 2.41 -15.31
C GLY A 56 0.71 1.36 -16.26
N CYS A 57 1.88 1.61 -16.86
CA CYS A 57 2.54 0.69 -17.80
C CYS A 57 1.60 0.12 -18.90
N ASN A 58 0.74 0.97 -19.47
CA ASN A 58 -0.27 0.61 -20.49
C ASN A 58 -1.33 -0.42 -20.03
N LYS A 59 -1.49 -0.63 -18.72
CA LYS A 59 -2.50 -1.50 -18.12
C LYS A 59 -3.45 -0.67 -17.26
N ARG A 60 -4.68 -1.18 -17.09
CA ARG A 60 -5.67 -0.62 -16.18
C ARG A 60 -6.55 -1.71 -15.60
N ALA A 61 -6.98 -1.54 -14.36
CA ALA A 61 -7.93 -2.43 -13.69
C ALA A 61 -8.72 -1.66 -12.64
N THR A 62 -9.82 -2.25 -12.21
CA THR A 62 -10.62 -1.77 -11.08
C THR A 62 -10.47 -2.74 -9.92
N TYR A 63 -10.38 -2.22 -8.70
CA TYR A 63 -10.25 -2.98 -7.47
C TYR A 63 -11.36 -2.61 -6.49
N ILE A 64 -11.80 -3.60 -5.71
CA ILE A 64 -12.57 -3.40 -4.49
C ILE A 64 -11.61 -3.48 -3.31
N TYR A 65 -11.67 -2.51 -2.41
CA TYR A 65 -10.98 -2.56 -1.13
C TYR A 65 -11.89 -3.20 -0.10
N ASP A 66 -11.47 -4.36 0.41
CA ASP A 66 -12.18 -5.10 1.46
C ASP A 66 -11.19 -5.61 2.51
N ASN A 67 -11.53 -5.43 3.79
CA ASN A 67 -10.76 -5.94 4.93
C ASN A 67 -9.22 -5.72 4.85
N GLY A 68 -8.79 -4.54 4.39
CA GLY A 68 -7.35 -4.21 4.29
C GLY A 68 -6.68 -4.68 3.00
N LYS A 69 -7.43 -5.28 2.07
CA LYS A 69 -6.91 -5.87 0.84
C LYS A 69 -7.57 -5.25 -0.39
N ALA A 70 -6.80 -5.15 -1.48
CA ALA A 70 -7.33 -4.82 -2.79
C ALA A 70 -7.58 -6.10 -3.58
N ILE A 71 -8.82 -6.31 -4.00
CA ILE A 71 -9.27 -7.46 -4.80
C ILE A 71 -9.62 -6.92 -6.19
N MET A 72 -9.05 -7.50 -7.25
CA MET A 72 -9.40 -7.07 -8.60
C MET A 72 -10.88 -7.37 -8.85
N ASN A 73 -11.62 -6.42 -9.43
CA ASN A 73 -13.08 -6.51 -9.54
C ASN A 73 -13.52 -7.76 -10.33
N SER A 74 -12.74 -8.18 -11.33
CA SER A 74 -12.99 -9.42 -12.09
C SER A 74 -12.88 -10.69 -11.24
N ASP A 75 -12.05 -10.66 -10.19
CA ASP A 75 -11.85 -11.81 -9.29
C ASP A 75 -12.96 -11.86 -8.24
N ALA A 76 -13.42 -10.69 -7.77
CA ALA A 76 -14.53 -10.55 -6.81
C ALA A 76 -15.91 -10.95 -7.39
N GLU A 77 -16.05 -10.93 -8.72
CA GLU A 77 -17.26 -11.41 -9.40
C GLU A 77 -17.30 -12.94 -9.48
N ASN A 78 -16.15 -13.62 -9.58
CA ASN A 78 -16.08 -15.09 -9.62
C ASN A 78 -16.37 -15.74 -8.26
N GLU A 79 -15.99 -15.12 -7.14
CA GLU A 79 -16.23 -15.67 -5.78
C GLU A 79 -17.72 -15.61 -5.34
N ARG A 80 -18.59 -14.90 -6.07
CA ARG A 80 -20.04 -14.86 -5.80
C ARG A 80 -20.86 -15.84 -6.65
N ALA A 81 -20.19 -16.56 -7.55
CA ALA A 81 -20.80 -17.55 -8.43
C ALA A 81 -20.69 -18.99 -7.90
N GLU A 82 -20.00 -19.19 -6.77
CA GLU A 82 -19.86 -20.46 -6.03
C GLU A 82 -20.59 -20.42 -4.68
#